data_AF-A0A918HW99-F1
#
_entry.id   AF-A0A918HW99-F1
#
_cell.length_a   1.000
_cell.length_b   1.000
_cell.length_c   1.000
_cell.angle_alpha   90.00
_cell.angle_beta   90.00
_cell.angle_gamma   90.00
#
_symmetry.space_group_name_H-M   'P 1'
#
loop_
_entity.id
_entity.type
_entity.pdbx_description
1 polymer ?
#
loop_
_entity_poly.entity_id
_entity_poly.type
_entity_poly.pdbx_seq_one_letter_code
_entity_poly.pdbx_strand_id
1 'polypeptide(L)'
;MTTSPQERLADVAAAAVEVAAESAEAGTYTGGVGRALSAVIAKVGARLTIDAEVRGFSSGWQEAVATMSGDRPGPAPAPAPVFPMPTRRDPAEHA
;
A
#
# COMPACT_ATOMS: atom_id res chain seq x y z
N MET A 1 -2.90 13.25 -5.97
CA MET A 1 -3.01 12.23 -4.91
C MET A 1 -3.83 11.09 -5.45
N THR A 2 -3.33 9.86 -5.42
CA THR A 2 -4.12 8.69 -5.84
C THR A 2 -4.96 8.22 -4.66
N THR A 3 -6.27 8.41 -4.72
CA THR A 3 -7.24 7.90 -3.74
C THR A 3 -7.10 6.38 -3.62
N SER A 4 -6.98 5.88 -2.40
CA SER A 4 -6.86 4.44 -2.10
C SER A 4 -8.12 3.68 -2.53
N PRO A 5 -8.04 2.37 -2.80
CA PRO A 5 -9.22 1.55 -3.14
C PRO A 5 -10.34 1.66 -2.09
N GLN A 6 -9.98 1.72 -0.81
CA GLN A 6 -10.92 1.83 0.30
C GLN A 6 -11.64 3.17 0.30
N GLU A 7 -10.91 4.28 0.10
CA GLU A 7 -11.50 5.61 -0.03
C GLU A 7 -12.46 5.66 -1.23
N ARG A 8 -12.08 5.09 -2.39
CA ARG A 8 -12.96 5.03 -3.57
C ARG A 8 -14.25 4.27 -3.29
N LEU A 9 -14.18 3.15 -2.56
CA LEU A 9 -15.37 2.39 -2.20
C LEU A 9 -16.25 3.17 -1.21
N ALA A 10 -15.62 3.88 -0.26
CA ALA A 10 -16.32 4.74 0.68
C ALA A 10 -17.04 5.89 -0.03
N ASP A 11 -16.41 6.52 -1.02
CA ASP A 11 -17.01 7.58 -1.85
C ASP A 11 -18.24 7.07 -2.61
N VAL A 12 -18.16 5.86 -3.19
CA VAL A 12 -19.30 5.24 -3.89
C VAL A 12 -20.43 4.89 -2.91
N ALA A 13 -20.10 4.39 -1.72
CA ALA A 13 -21.10 4.10 -0.70
C ALA A 13 -21.80 5.38 -0.20
N ALA A 14 -21.05 6.46 0.01
CA ALA A 14 -21.59 7.77 0.38
C ALA A 14 -22.56 8.29 -0.70
N ALA A 15 -22.13 8.29 -1.96
CA ALA A 15 -22.98 8.69 -3.08
C ALA A 15 -24.25 7.83 -3.19
N ALA A 16 -24.16 6.52 -2.95
CA ALA A 16 -25.33 5.65 -2.96
C ALA A 16 -26.32 5.97 -1.82
N VAL A 17 -25.82 6.37 -0.64
CA VAL A 17 -26.66 6.81 0.48
C VAL A 17 -27.34 8.13 0.17
N GLU A 18 -26.65 9.09 -0.44
CA GLU A 18 -27.24 10.36 -0.88
C GLU A 18 -28.38 10.11 -1.88
N VAL A 19 -28.16 9.28 -2.90
CA VAL A 19 -29.21 8.90 -3.86
C VAL A 19 -30.39 8.20 -3.18
N ALA A 20 -30.11 7.34 -2.19
CA ALA A 20 -31.17 6.69 -1.42
C ALA A 20 -32.00 7.71 -0.62
N ALA A 21 -31.35 8.68 0.01
CA ALA A 21 -32.00 9.74 0.78
C ALA A 21 -32.86 10.63 -0.14
N GLU A 22 -32.31 11.13 -1.25
CA GLU A 22 -33.05 11.92 -2.24
C GLU A 22 -34.24 11.15 -2.80
N SER A 23 -34.08 9.86 -3.09
CA SER A 23 -35.18 9.01 -3.55
C SER A 23 -36.25 8.83 -2.48
N ALA A 24 -35.87 8.75 -1.21
CA ALA A 24 -36.81 8.62 -0.11
C ALA A 24 -37.62 9.91 0.09
N GLU A 25 -36.95 11.06 0.05
CA GLU A 25 -37.58 12.39 0.11
C GLU A 25 -38.54 12.61 -1.07
N ALA A 26 -38.18 12.14 -2.27
CA ALA A 26 -39.03 12.18 -3.45
C ALA A 26 -40.17 11.12 -3.45
N GLY A 27 -40.21 10.23 -2.46
CA GLY A 27 -41.19 9.14 -2.39
C GLY A 27 -41.00 8.04 -3.45
N THR A 28 -39.81 7.96 -4.07
CA THR A 28 -39.47 6.99 -5.13
C THR A 28 -38.56 5.87 -4.63
N TYR A 29 -38.11 5.92 -3.37
CA TYR A 29 -37.31 4.85 -2.79
C TYR A 29 -38.14 3.57 -2.65
N THR A 30 -37.70 2.52 -3.34
CA THR A 30 -38.31 1.19 -3.27
C THR A 30 -37.26 0.15 -2.88
N GLY A 31 -37.70 -1.05 -2.49
CA GLY A 31 -36.79 -2.17 -2.28
C GLY A 31 -35.97 -2.52 -3.53
N GLY A 32 -36.47 -2.22 -4.74
CA GLY A 32 -35.71 -2.36 -5.98
C GLY A 32 -34.55 -1.37 -6.08
N VAL A 33 -34.78 -0.11 -5.73
CA VAL A 33 -33.74 0.94 -5.65
C VAL A 33 -32.67 0.56 -4.63
N GLY A 34 -33.07 0.14 -3.43
CA GLY A 34 -32.13 -0.29 -2.39
C GLY A 34 -31.26 -1.48 -2.82
N ARG A 35 -31.85 -2.48 -3.49
CA ARG A 35 -31.09 -3.61 -4.05
C ARG A 35 -30.14 -3.17 -5.17
N ALA A 36 -30.57 -2.27 -6.04
CA ALA A 36 -29.74 -1.77 -7.13
C ALA A 36 -28.51 -1.02 -6.60
N LEU A 37 -28.70 -0.10 -5.64
CA LEU A 37 -27.61 0.64 -4.99
C LEU A 37 -26.64 -0.31 -4.28
N SER A 38 -27.17 -1.30 -3.55
CA SER A 38 -26.35 -2.34 -2.91
C SER A 38 -25.53 -3.15 -3.92
N ALA A 39 -26.12 -3.49 -5.07
CA ALA A 39 -25.43 -4.21 -6.13
C ALA A 39 -24.31 -3.38 -6.79
N VAL A 40 -24.49 -2.06 -6.92
CA VAL A 40 -23.45 -1.14 -7.41
C VAL A 40 -22.26 -1.13 -6.45
N ILE A 41 -22.50 -0.94 -5.16
CA ILE A 41 -21.45 -0.94 -4.12
C ILE A 41 -20.69 -2.28 -4.14
N ALA A 42 -21.42 -3.40 -4.14
CA ALA A 42 -20.81 -4.73 -4.17
C ALA A 42 -19.96 -4.96 -5.43
N LYS A 43 -20.45 -4.54 -6.61
CA LYS A 43 -19.73 -4.67 -7.88
C LYS A 43 -18.44 -3.84 -7.90
N VAL A 44 -18.48 -2.62 -7.38
CA VAL A 44 -17.28 -1.77 -7.28
C VAL A 44 -16.29 -2.38 -6.30
N GLY A 45 -16.74 -2.85 -5.13
CA GLY A 45 -15.89 -3.54 -4.16
C GLY A 45 -15.19 -4.76 -4.77
N ALA A 46 -15.93 -5.63 -5.47
CA ALA A 46 -15.37 -6.81 -6.13
C ALA A 46 -14.30 -6.43 -7.17
N ARG A 47 -14.53 -5.38 -7.97
CA ARG A 47 -13.55 -4.92 -8.95
C ARG A 47 -12.27 -4.41 -8.30
N LEU A 48 -12.40 -3.66 -7.21
CA LEU A 48 -11.25 -3.14 -6.47
C LEU A 48 -10.43 -4.27 -5.81
N THR A 49 -11.08 -5.32 -5.32
CA THR A 49 -10.39 -6.52 -4.82
C THR A 49 -9.60 -7.20 -5.93
N ILE A 50 -10.22 -7.45 -7.09
CA ILE A 50 -9.53 -8.06 -8.24
C ILE A 50 -8.33 -7.20 -8.67
N ASP A 51 -8.50 -5.88 -8.77
CA ASP A 51 -7.42 -4.97 -9.13
C ASP A 51 -6.26 -5.03 -8.12
N ALA A 52 -6.57 -5.14 -6.82
CA ALA A 52 -5.57 -5.28 -5.77
C ALA A 52 -4.83 -6.63 -5.85
N GLU A 53 -5.55 -7.73 -6.11
CA GLU A 53 -4.98 -9.07 -6.29
C GLU A 53 -4.04 -9.12 -7.50
N VAL A 54 -4.47 -8.59 -8.66
CA VAL A 54 -3.66 -8.56 -9.89
C VAL A 54 -2.39 -7.72 -9.69
N ARG A 55 -2.50 -6.57 -9.01
CA ARG A 55 -1.35 -5.73 -8.68
C ARG A 55 -0.40 -6.44 -7.72
N GLY A 56 -0.93 -7.06 -6.67
CA GLY A 56 -0.15 -7.83 -5.70
C GLY A 56 0.58 -9.02 -6.33
N PHE A 57 -0.08 -9.74 -7.24
CA PHE A 57 0.53 -10.80 -8.02
C PHE A 57 1.66 -10.27 -8.91
N SER A 58 1.41 -9.19 -9.65
CA SER A 58 2.39 -8.60 -10.56
C SER A 58 3.63 -8.11 -9.80
N SER A 59 3.45 -7.40 -8.68
CA SER A 59 4.56 -6.95 -7.85
C SER A 59 5.30 -8.12 -7.22
N GLY A 60 4.59 -9.12 -6.68
CA GLY A 60 5.21 -10.30 -6.09
C GLY A 60 6.01 -11.12 -7.10
N TRP A 61 5.54 -11.20 -8.35
CA TRP A 61 6.27 -11.86 -9.43
C TRP A 61 7.51 -11.08 -9.85
N GLN A 62 7.43 -9.74 -9.95
CA GLN A 62 8.59 -8.88 -10.22
C GLN A 62 9.68 -9.03 -9.13
N GLU A 63 9.29 -9.05 -7.86
CA GLU A 63 10.20 -9.28 -6.73
C GLU A 63 10.85 -10.68 -6.80
N ALA A 64 10.08 -11.71 -7.16
CA ALA A 64 10.59 -13.06 -7.34
C ALA A 64 11.61 -13.14 -8.50
N VAL A 65 11.32 -12.51 -9.63
CA VAL A 65 12.23 -12.44 -10.79
C VAL A 65 13.50 -11.66 -10.46
N ALA A 66 13.40 -10.54 -9.75
CA ALA A 66 14.55 -9.76 -9.29
C ALA A 66 15.45 -10.61 -8.36
N THR A 67 14.83 -11.38 -7.45
CA THR A 67 15.55 -12.32 -6.57
C THR A 67 16.25 -13.44 -7.35
N MET A 68 15.59 -14.03 -8.36
CA MET A 68 16.16 -15.09 -9.21
C MET A 68 17.29 -14.60 -10.11
N SER A 69 17.19 -13.36 -10.60
CA SER A 69 18.18 -12.76 -11.52
C SER A 69 19.47 -12.34 -10.80
N GLY A 70 19.55 -12.51 -9.47
CA GLY A 70 20.72 -12.15 -8.68
C GLY A 70 20.90 -10.64 -8.53
N ASP A 71 19.92 -9.83 -8.93
CA ASP A 71 19.96 -8.37 -8.87
C ASP A 71 19.64 -7.86 -7.44
N ARG A 72 20.22 -8.53 -6.44
CA ARG A 72 20.42 -7.90 -5.15
C ARG A 72 21.46 -6.81 -5.37
N PRO A 73 21.22 -5.55 -4.97
CA PRO A 73 22.32 -4.63 -4.80
C PRO A 73 23.32 -5.33 -3.88
N GLY A 74 24.51 -5.60 -4.41
CA GLY A 74 25.56 -6.30 -3.69
C GLY A 74 25.79 -5.62 -2.34
N PRO A 75 26.21 -6.37 -1.30
CA PRO A 75 26.47 -5.78 0.01
C PRO A 75 27.37 -4.55 -0.18
N ALA A 76 26.94 -3.40 0.35
CA ALA A 76 27.71 -2.18 0.31
C ALA A 76 29.16 -2.51 0.73
N PRO A 77 30.19 -1.98 0.01
CA PRO A 77 31.57 -2.32 0.33
C PRO A 77 31.80 -2.06 1.82
N ALA A 78 32.28 -3.09 2.52
CA ALA A 78 32.55 -3.01 3.94
C ALA A 78 33.47 -1.80 4.20
N PRO A 79 33.18 -0.94 5.19
CA PRO A 79 34.05 0.18 5.51
C PRO A 79 35.46 -0.37 5.78
N ALA A 80 36.47 0.25 5.17
CA ALA A 80 37.85 -0.17 5.33
C ALA A 80 38.21 -0.22 6.82
N PRO A 81 38.91 -1.28 7.30
CA PRO A 81 39.29 -1.38 8.70
C PRO A 81 40.22 -0.21 9.05
N VAL A 82 39.73 0.67 9.92
CA VAL A 82 40.54 1.76 10.48
C VAL A 82 41.43 1.14 11.55
N PHE A 83 42.71 0.97 11.24
CA PHE A 83 43.69 0.56 12.24
C PHE A 83 43.89 1.71 13.24
N PRO A 84 43.76 1.47 14.56
CA PRO A 84 44.04 2.49 15.55
C PRO A 84 45.52 2.87 15.46
N MET A 85 45.77 4.16 15.27
CA MET A 85 47.13 4.69 15.28
C MET A 85 47.68 4.53 16.70
N PRO A 86 48.88 3.94 16.88
CA PRO A 86 49.46 3.78 18.21
C PRO A 86 49.71 5.17 18.80
N THR A 87 49.00 5.49 19.88
CA THR A 87 49.28 6.68 20.67
C THR A 87 50.68 6.55 21.24
N ARG A 88 51.51 7.57 20.99
CA ARG A 88 52.85 7.70 21.54
C ARG A 88 52.74 7.66 23.06
N ARG A 89 53.29 6.61 23.68
CA ARG A 89 53.40 6.48 25.14
C ARG A 89 54.30 7.61 25.63
N ASP A 90 53.75 8.50 26.44
CA ASP A 90 54.51 9.58 27.09
C ASP A 90 55.45 8.94 28.14
N PRO A 91 56.77 9.16 28.08
CA PRO A 91 57.70 8.57 29.03
C PRO A 91 57.97 9.57 30.15
N ALA A 92 57.28 9.46 31.29
CA ALA A 92 57.82 9.72 32.62
C ALA A 92 56.72 9.76 33.70
N GLU A 93 56.36 8.59 34.22
CA GLU A 93 56.03 8.47 35.64
C GLU A 93 57.00 7.45 36.24
N HIS A 94 58.18 7.91 36.64
CA HIS A 94 59.05 7.24 37.61
C HIS A 94 60.02 8.26 38.21
N ALA A 95 59.64 8.85 39.35
CA ALA A 95 60.47 9.06 40.55
C ALA A 95 59.65 9.80 41.60
#